data_AF-A0A1Y2MCY0-F1
#
_entry.id   AF-A0A1Y2MCY0-F1
#
_cell.length_a   1.000
_cell.length_b   1.000
_cell.length_c   1.000
_cell.angle_alpha   90.00
_cell.angle_beta   90.00
_cell.angle_gamma   90.00
#
_symmetry.space_group_name_H-M   'P 1'
#
loop_
_entity.id
_entity.type
_entity.pdbx_description
1 polymer ?
#
loop_
_entity_poly.entity_id
_entity_poly.type
_entity_poly.pdbx_seq_one_letter_code
_entity_poly.pdbx_strand_id
1 'polypeptide(L)'
;MEEDYESEEETEEERRQRLRQEELDGSRAQAEELFGELAVGKSKTAKAVTVTDDSDPTKSVDLSSLSIFNPSTKDQFTKLRETLTPLLANNSKKGQYSLFLQEFCKGIARDLPSDQIKKIASGLTTLSNEKMKEEKAAEKGGKKTKAAKTKTSLNASRDVGRAADVGAYDNDDFGDDDFM
;
A
#
# COMPACT_ATOMS: atom_id res chain seq x y z
N MET A 1 -12.88 16.04 79.14
CA MET A 1 -12.28 15.28 78.02
C MET A 1 -13.17 14.07 77.87
N GLU A 2 -14.24 14.25 77.12
CA GLU A 2 -15.24 13.23 76.76
C GLU A 2 -14.68 12.39 75.62
N GLU A 3 -14.64 11.08 75.79
CA GLU A 3 -14.74 10.15 74.66
C GLU A 3 -15.81 9.13 75.05
N ASP A 4 -17.01 9.42 74.57
CA ASP A 4 -18.23 8.65 74.73
C ASP A 4 -18.19 7.43 73.80
N TYR A 5 -18.61 6.29 74.34
CA TYR A 5 -18.71 5.03 73.61
C TYR A 5 -20.02 5.03 72.83
N GLU A 6 -20.04 5.64 71.65
CA GLU A 6 -21.22 5.63 70.78
C GLU A 6 -21.27 4.33 69.96
N SER A 7 -21.84 3.31 70.62
CA SER A 7 -22.34 2.09 70.01
C SER A 7 -23.55 2.40 69.12
N GLU A 8 -23.31 2.85 67.89
CA GLU A 8 -24.38 2.96 66.89
C GLU A 8 -24.66 1.56 66.30
N GLU A 9 -25.77 0.97 66.75
CA GLU A 9 -26.37 -0.24 66.21
C GLU A 9 -26.63 -0.06 64.70
N GLU A 10 -25.80 -0.68 63.85
CA GLU A 10 -26.04 -0.84 62.41
C GLU A 10 -27.48 -1.34 62.22
N THR A 11 -28.36 -0.48 61.71
CA THR A 11 -29.80 -0.79 61.64
C THR A 11 -30.01 -2.04 60.76
N GLU A 12 -30.99 -2.89 61.10
CA GLU A 12 -31.27 -4.12 60.33
C GLU A 12 -31.46 -3.87 58.81
N GLU A 13 -31.86 -2.65 58.46
CA GLU A 13 -32.01 -2.18 57.09
C GLU A 13 -30.66 -1.94 56.37
N GLU A 14 -29.66 -1.39 57.05
CA GLU A 14 -28.31 -1.16 56.50
C GLU A 14 -27.58 -2.48 56.26
N ARG A 15 -27.70 -3.43 57.19
CA ARG A 15 -27.16 -4.78 57.02
C ARG A 15 -27.80 -5.51 55.82
N ARG A 16 -29.10 -5.30 55.58
CA ARG A 16 -29.83 -5.86 54.44
C ARG A 16 -29.46 -5.18 53.11
N GLN A 17 -29.16 -3.89 53.14
CA GLN A 17 -28.68 -3.16 51.96
C GLN A 17 -27.27 -3.58 51.57
N ARG A 18 -26.37 -3.78 52.55
CA ARG A 18 -25.03 -4.31 52.30
C ARG A 18 -25.08 -5.70 51.70
N LEU A 19 -25.92 -6.58 52.26
CA LEU A 19 -26.08 -7.94 51.74
C LEU A 19 -26.62 -7.96 50.30
N ARG A 20 -27.57 -7.06 49.97
CA ARG A 20 -28.03 -6.89 48.58
C ARG A 20 -26.96 -6.34 47.65
N GLN A 21 -26.10 -5.43 48.11
CA GLN A 21 -24.98 -4.94 47.30
C GLN A 21 -23.96 -6.05 47.05
N GLU A 22 -23.63 -6.85 48.06
CA GLU A 22 -22.74 -8.01 47.92
C GLU A 22 -23.33 -9.06 46.95
N GLU A 23 -24.64 -9.30 46.98
CA GLU A 23 -25.33 -10.18 46.01
C GLU A 23 -25.30 -9.61 44.59
N LEU A 24 -25.50 -8.30 44.42
CA LEU A 24 -25.47 -7.63 43.12
C LEU A 24 -24.04 -7.58 42.54
N ASP A 25 -23.05 -7.33 43.38
CA ASP A 25 -21.63 -7.29 42.98
C ASP A 25 -21.14 -8.70 42.58
N GLY A 26 -21.49 -9.72 43.36
CA GLY A 26 -21.23 -11.12 43.00
C GLY A 26 -21.90 -11.52 41.68
N SER A 27 -23.16 -11.11 41.47
CA SER A 27 -23.88 -11.35 40.21
C SER A 27 -23.23 -10.62 39.03
N ARG A 28 -22.73 -9.40 39.24
CA ARG A 28 -22.04 -8.61 38.23
C ARG A 28 -20.69 -9.22 37.87
N ALA A 29 -19.89 -9.61 38.85
CA ALA A 29 -18.60 -10.26 38.62
C ALA A 29 -18.77 -11.58 37.86
N GLN A 30 -19.79 -12.37 38.21
CA GLN A 30 -20.11 -13.61 37.51
C GLN A 30 -20.61 -13.36 36.07
N ALA A 31 -21.38 -12.29 35.85
CA ALA A 31 -21.77 -11.88 34.50
C ALA A 31 -20.56 -11.39 33.69
N GLU A 32 -19.64 -10.63 34.29
CA GLU A 32 -18.41 -10.18 33.63
C GLU A 32 -17.49 -11.36 33.25
N GLU A 33 -17.42 -12.42 34.07
CA GLU A 33 -16.70 -13.65 33.73
C GLU A 33 -17.37 -14.40 32.57
N LEU A 34 -18.69 -14.65 32.62
CA LEU A 34 -19.41 -15.33 31.55
C LEU A 34 -19.42 -14.54 30.22
N PHE A 35 -19.65 -13.23 30.27
CA PHE A 35 -19.69 -12.39 29.07
C PHE A 35 -18.29 -12.02 28.57
N GLY A 36 -17.30 -11.88 29.46
CA GLY A 36 -15.90 -11.72 29.11
C GLY A 36 -15.34 -12.96 28.41
N GLU A 37 -15.66 -14.15 28.91
CA GLU A 37 -15.26 -15.41 28.28
C GLU A 37 -16.01 -15.65 26.96
N LEU A 38 -17.29 -15.27 26.85
CA LEU A 38 -18.03 -15.34 25.59
C LEU A 38 -17.50 -14.35 24.53
N ALA A 39 -16.96 -13.21 24.94
CA ALA A 39 -16.29 -12.25 24.06
C ALA A 39 -14.91 -12.74 23.58
N VAL A 40 -14.21 -13.55 24.38
CA VAL A 40 -12.92 -14.15 24.02
C VAL A 40 -13.08 -15.45 23.22
N GLY A 41 -14.16 -16.19 23.43
CA GLY A 41 -14.45 -17.49 22.80
C GLY A 41 -15.04 -17.43 21.38
N LYS A 42 -15.59 -16.30 20.95
CA LYS A 42 -15.97 -16.10 19.54
C LYS A 42 -14.78 -15.61 18.75
N SER A 43 -14.01 -16.58 18.27
CA SER A 43 -13.43 -16.59 16.93
C SER A 43 -12.54 -15.39 16.56
N LYS A 44 -11.28 -15.72 16.27
CA LYS A 44 -10.32 -14.94 15.47
C LYS A 44 -10.80 -14.72 14.02
N THR A 45 -12.08 -14.45 13.80
CA THR A 45 -12.62 -13.88 12.57
C THR A 45 -12.00 -12.50 12.44
N ALA A 46 -11.28 -12.30 11.35
CA ALA A 46 -10.65 -11.05 10.97
C ALA A 46 -11.51 -9.87 11.41
N LYS A 47 -10.93 -8.94 12.20
CA LYS A 47 -11.61 -7.72 12.60
C LYS A 47 -12.20 -7.11 11.33
N ALA A 48 -13.52 -7.01 11.26
CA ALA A 48 -14.20 -6.30 10.20
C ALA A 48 -13.52 -4.94 10.05
N VAL A 49 -13.00 -4.64 8.85
CA VAL A 49 -12.44 -3.31 8.56
C VAL A 49 -13.64 -2.38 8.43
N THR A 50 -14.17 -1.97 9.57
CA THR A 50 -15.24 -0.99 9.66
C THR A 50 -14.61 0.39 9.48
N VAL A 51 -14.85 1.01 8.32
CA VAL A 51 -14.55 2.43 8.14
C VAL A 51 -15.69 3.18 8.82
N THR A 52 -15.43 3.74 10.00
CA THR A 52 -16.32 4.73 10.62
C THR A 52 -16.12 6.05 9.88
N ASP A 53 -17.17 6.53 9.23
CA ASP A 53 -17.20 7.87 8.66
C ASP A 53 -17.24 8.89 9.82
N ASP A 54 -16.26 9.78 9.89
CA ASP A 54 -16.15 10.83 10.92
C ASP A 54 -17.32 11.82 10.85
N SER A 55 -18.08 11.81 9.75
CA SER A 55 -19.27 12.63 9.56
C SER A 55 -20.58 11.93 9.96
N ASP A 56 -20.59 10.60 10.17
CA ASP A 56 -21.80 9.83 10.46
C ASP A 56 -21.46 8.45 11.10
N PRO A 57 -21.37 8.34 12.44
CA PRO A 57 -20.94 7.12 13.13
C PRO A 57 -21.92 5.94 13.05
N THR A 58 -23.08 6.12 12.41
CA THR A 58 -24.09 5.08 12.19
C THR A 58 -23.91 4.32 10.87
N LYS A 59 -23.09 4.82 9.94
CA LYS A 59 -22.76 4.15 8.67
C LYS A 59 -21.45 3.38 8.80
N SER A 60 -21.42 2.41 9.72
CA SER A 60 -20.35 1.41 9.69
C SER A 60 -20.57 0.49 8.49
N VAL A 61 -19.89 0.78 7.39
CA VAL A 61 -19.88 -0.15 6.25
C VAL A 61 -18.85 -1.22 6.57
N ASP A 62 -19.32 -2.43 6.88
CA ASP A 62 -18.45 -3.60 6.93
C ASP A 62 -18.04 -3.99 5.50
N LEU A 63 -16.93 -3.40 5.05
CA LEU A 63 -16.37 -3.66 3.73
C LEU A 63 -15.85 -5.09 3.58
N SER A 64 -15.61 -5.80 4.69
CA SER A 64 -15.14 -7.20 4.66
C SER A 64 -16.25 -8.20 4.33
N SER A 65 -17.52 -7.79 4.46
CA SER A 65 -18.70 -8.57 4.09
C SER A 65 -18.96 -8.61 2.58
N LEU A 66 -18.38 -7.68 1.82
CA LEU A 66 -18.57 -7.61 0.37
C LEU A 66 -17.68 -8.65 -0.31
N SER A 67 -18.30 -9.52 -1.13
CA SER A 67 -17.63 -10.61 -1.85
C SER A 67 -16.46 -10.16 -2.73
N ILE A 68 -16.44 -8.89 -3.14
CA ILE A 68 -15.36 -8.32 -3.95
C ILE A 68 -14.04 -8.20 -3.17
N PHE A 69 -14.09 -8.04 -1.84
CA PHE A 69 -12.90 -7.91 -0.98
C PHE A 69 -12.38 -9.25 -0.46
N ASN A 70 -12.99 -10.37 -0.83
CA ASN A 70 -12.48 -11.74 -0.60
C ASN A 70 -12.20 -12.49 -1.93
N PRO A 71 -11.31 -11.98 -2.81
CA PRO A 71 -10.97 -12.67 -4.04
C PRO A 71 -10.14 -13.93 -3.78
N SER A 72 -10.53 -15.05 -4.39
CA SER A 72 -9.81 -16.33 -4.35
C SER A 72 -9.23 -16.75 -5.70
N THR A 73 -9.75 -16.20 -6.80
CA THR A 73 -9.31 -16.53 -8.17
C THR A 73 -8.62 -15.35 -8.86
N LYS A 74 -7.78 -15.62 -9.85
CA LYS A 74 -7.08 -14.59 -10.64
C LYS A 74 -8.06 -13.58 -11.24
N ASP A 75 -9.18 -14.04 -11.77
CA ASP A 75 -10.19 -13.17 -12.38
C ASP A 75 -10.88 -12.28 -11.35
N GLN A 76 -11.08 -12.76 -10.12
CA GLN A 76 -11.61 -11.94 -9.03
C GLN A 76 -10.63 -10.85 -8.59
N PHE A 77 -9.32 -11.14 -8.54
CA PHE A 77 -8.29 -10.12 -8.31
C PHE A 77 -8.24 -9.08 -9.43
N THR A 78 -8.41 -9.48 -10.69
CA THR A 78 -8.54 -8.54 -11.82
C THR A 78 -9.75 -7.65 -11.65
N LYS A 79 -10.93 -8.22 -11.34
CA LYS A 79 -12.15 -7.46 -11.09
C LYS A 79 -12.00 -6.48 -9.93
N LEU A 80 -11.41 -6.90 -8.81
CA LEU A 80 -11.13 -6.02 -7.66
C LEU A 80 -10.24 -4.84 -8.07
N ARG A 81 -9.18 -5.10 -8.86
CA ARG A 81 -8.32 -4.04 -9.39
C ARG A 81 -9.10 -3.08 -10.29
N GLU A 82 -9.90 -3.60 -11.22
CA GLU A 82 -10.70 -2.79 -12.15
C GLU A 82 -11.73 -1.92 -11.44
N THR A 83 -12.30 -2.39 -10.33
CA THR A 83 -13.25 -1.59 -9.52
C THR A 83 -12.55 -0.56 -8.64
N LEU A 84 -11.43 -0.89 -8.00
CA LEU A 84 -10.74 0.02 -7.08
C LEU A 84 -9.94 1.12 -7.79
N THR A 85 -9.35 0.80 -8.95
CA THR A 85 -8.50 1.75 -9.70
C THR A 85 -9.21 3.08 -10.00
N PRO A 86 -10.41 3.11 -10.61
CA PRO A 86 -11.09 4.38 -10.91
C PRO A 86 -11.56 5.12 -9.64
N LEU A 87 -11.97 4.39 -8.60
CA LEU A 87 -12.39 4.98 -7.32
C LEU A 87 -11.25 5.74 -6.64
N LEU A 88 -10.06 5.15 -6.60
CA LEU A 88 -8.86 5.79 -6.06
C LEU A 88 -8.40 6.92 -7.00
N ALA A 89 -8.30 6.66 -8.31
CA ALA A 89 -7.80 7.62 -9.29
C ALA A 89 -8.66 8.89 -9.40
N ASN A 90 -9.95 8.85 -9.07
CA ASN A 90 -10.80 10.04 -9.03
C ASN A 90 -10.27 11.11 -8.04
N ASN A 91 -9.53 10.69 -7.02
CA ASN A 91 -8.93 11.59 -6.02
C ASN A 91 -7.55 12.11 -6.44
N SER A 92 -7.03 11.74 -7.61
CA SER A 92 -5.66 12.05 -8.06
C SER A 92 -5.31 13.54 -8.13
N LYS A 93 -6.30 14.42 -8.29
CA LYS A 93 -6.10 15.88 -8.33
C LYS A 93 -5.93 16.50 -6.93
N LYS A 94 -6.21 15.77 -5.84
CA LYS A 94 -6.05 16.25 -4.47
C LYS A 94 -4.57 16.19 -4.08
N GLY A 95 -4.03 17.27 -3.49
CA GLY A 95 -2.60 17.33 -3.13
C GLY A 95 -2.13 16.21 -2.19
N GLN A 96 -3.00 15.73 -1.31
CA GLN A 96 -2.71 14.63 -0.37
C GLN A 96 -2.62 13.25 -1.05
N TYR A 97 -3.10 13.11 -2.29
CA TYR A 97 -3.18 11.81 -2.96
C TYR A 97 -1.80 11.19 -3.19
N SER A 98 -0.78 12.00 -3.46
CA SER A 98 0.59 11.50 -3.65
C SER A 98 1.14 10.85 -2.38
N LEU A 99 0.95 11.50 -1.22
CA LEU A 99 1.39 10.99 0.08
C LEU A 99 0.61 9.73 0.48
N PHE A 100 -0.72 9.76 0.31
CA PHE A 100 -1.59 8.61 0.51
C PHE A 100 -1.12 7.41 -0.31
N LEU A 101 -0.86 7.59 -1.61
CA LEU A 101 -0.52 6.48 -2.50
C LEU A 101 0.82 5.83 -2.13
N GLN A 102 1.79 6.61 -1.63
CA GLN A 102 3.08 6.08 -1.17
C GLN A 102 2.90 5.16 0.04
N GLU A 103 2.17 5.59 1.05
CA GLU A 103 1.94 4.80 2.28
C GLU A 103 0.98 3.64 2.03
N PHE A 104 -0.04 3.82 1.19
CA PHE A 104 -0.97 2.77 0.78
C PHE A 104 -0.24 1.61 0.10
N CYS A 105 0.62 1.89 -0.89
CA CYS A 105 1.39 0.86 -1.58
C CYS A 105 2.33 0.09 -0.64
N LYS A 106 2.96 0.76 0.34
CA LYS A 106 3.78 0.10 1.35
C LYS A 106 2.93 -0.79 2.27
N GLY A 107 1.79 -0.29 2.74
CA GLY A 107 0.90 -0.98 3.66
C GLY A 107 0.38 -2.31 3.10
N ILE A 108 -0.07 -2.33 1.84
CA ILE A 108 -0.60 -3.54 1.20
C ILE A 108 0.48 -4.53 0.75
N ALA A 109 1.73 -4.06 0.58
CA ALA A 109 2.84 -4.90 0.12
C ALA A 109 3.71 -5.45 1.25
N ARG A 110 3.50 -5.00 2.50
CA ARG A 110 4.38 -5.30 3.65
C ARG A 110 4.52 -6.79 3.95
N ASP A 111 3.47 -7.57 3.69
CA ASP A 111 3.40 -9.00 4.01
C ASP A 111 3.84 -9.88 2.82
N LEU A 112 4.29 -9.27 1.72
CA LEU A 112 4.81 -9.98 0.55
C LEU A 112 6.31 -10.28 0.68
N PRO A 113 6.81 -11.38 0.07
CA PRO A 113 8.24 -11.65 0.03
C PRO A 113 9.00 -10.60 -0.78
N SER A 114 10.27 -10.38 -0.43
CA SER A 114 11.11 -9.31 -0.98
C SER A 114 11.22 -9.33 -2.52
N ASP A 115 11.24 -10.50 -3.14
CA ASP A 115 11.31 -10.63 -4.60
C ASP A 115 10.04 -10.13 -5.31
N GLN A 116 8.87 -10.27 -4.67
CA GLN A 116 7.62 -9.75 -5.23
C GLN A 116 7.54 -8.24 -5.06
N ILE A 117 8.01 -7.71 -3.92
CA ILE A 117 8.11 -6.26 -3.69
C ILE A 117 9.04 -5.62 -4.75
N LYS A 118 10.20 -6.24 -5.04
CA LYS A 118 11.12 -5.76 -6.10
C LYS A 118 10.46 -5.73 -7.48
N LYS A 119 9.66 -6.74 -7.82
CA LYS A 119 8.91 -6.77 -9.10
C LYS A 119 7.91 -5.61 -9.19
N ILE A 120 7.16 -5.34 -8.12
CA ILE A 120 6.21 -4.23 -8.06
C ILE A 120 6.96 -2.89 -8.19
N ALA A 121 8.05 -2.71 -7.45
CA ALA A 121 8.87 -1.51 -7.52
C ALA A 121 9.42 -1.25 -8.93
N SER A 122 9.93 -2.30 -9.59
CA SER A 122 10.37 -2.19 -10.99
C SER A 122 9.25 -1.76 -11.93
N GLY A 123 8.03 -2.25 -11.73
CA GLY A 123 6.86 -1.81 -12.50
C GLY A 123 6.57 -0.32 -12.34
N LEU A 124 6.67 0.21 -11.12
CA LEU A 124 6.50 1.65 -10.83
C LEU A 124 7.63 2.49 -11.44
N THR A 125 8.88 2.00 -11.42
CA THR A 125 10.01 2.66 -12.09
C THR A 125 9.81 2.73 -13.60
N THR A 126 9.32 1.66 -14.23
CA THR A 126 8.99 1.64 -15.66
C THR A 126 7.91 2.69 -15.98
N LEU A 127 6.83 2.75 -15.21
CA LEU A 127 5.78 3.76 -15.37
C LEU A 127 6.30 5.19 -15.24
N SER A 128 7.20 5.44 -14.27
CA SER A 128 7.86 6.74 -14.11
C SER A 128 8.67 7.13 -15.35
N ASN A 129 9.43 6.19 -15.91
CA ASN A 129 10.20 6.41 -17.13
C ASN A 129 9.30 6.65 -18.36
N GLU A 130 8.16 5.97 -18.45
CA GLU A 130 7.16 6.16 -19.50
C GLU A 130 6.57 7.57 -19.43
N LYS A 131 6.11 8.01 -18.26
CA LYS A 131 5.62 9.39 -18.06
C LYS A 131 6.66 10.44 -18.40
N MET A 132 7.91 10.26 -17.97
CA MET A 132 8.99 11.18 -18.31
C MET A 132 9.26 11.24 -19.82
N LYS A 133 9.09 10.12 -20.53
CA LYS A 133 9.24 10.08 -22.00
C LYS A 133 8.07 10.79 -22.69
N GLU A 134 6.85 10.61 -22.19
CA GLU A 134 5.64 11.30 -22.68
C GLU A 134 5.76 12.83 -22.47
N GLU A 135 6.17 13.27 -21.29
CA GLU A 135 6.44 14.69 -20.99
C GLU A 135 7.48 15.27 -21.94
N LYS A 136 8.62 14.57 -22.13
CA LYS A 136 9.66 14.97 -23.08
C LYS A 136 9.20 14.96 -24.54
N ALA A 137 8.22 14.13 -24.91
CA ALA A 137 7.65 14.10 -26.25
C ALA A 137 6.67 15.26 -26.45
N ALA A 138 5.87 15.58 -25.44
CA ALA A 138 4.96 16.72 -25.42
C ALA A 138 5.73 18.05 -25.49
N GLU A 139 6.83 18.19 -24.75
CA GLU A 139 7.69 19.39 -24.80
C GLU A 139 8.39 19.59 -26.16
N LYS A 140 8.66 18.51 -26.91
CA LYS A 140 9.29 18.57 -28.24
C LYS A 140 8.34 18.96 -29.37
N GLY A 141 7.03 19.02 -29.13
CA GLY A 141 6.04 19.49 -30.10
C GLY A 141 6.08 21.01 -30.33
N GLY A 142 6.73 21.77 -29.45
CA GLY A 142 6.86 23.22 -29.53
C GLY A 142 8.24 23.68 -30.00
N LYS A 143 8.39 23.90 -31.31
CA LYS A 143 9.32 24.91 -31.86
C LYS A 143 10.82 24.76 -31.51
N LYS A 144 11.45 23.60 -31.73
CA LYS A 144 12.89 23.54 -32.10
C LYS A 144 13.15 22.53 -33.22
N THR A 145 13.53 23.10 -34.35
CA THR A 145 13.96 22.51 -35.61
C THR A 145 15.07 21.48 -35.47
N LYS A 146 14.92 20.36 -36.20
CA LYS A 146 15.97 19.69 -36.99
C LYS A 146 17.38 19.63 -36.37
N ALA A 147 17.51 18.93 -35.25
CA ALA A 147 18.72 18.19 -34.94
C ALA A 147 18.28 16.87 -34.33
N ALA A 148 17.88 15.97 -35.22
CA ALA A 148 17.76 14.56 -34.92
C ALA A 148 19.04 14.17 -34.20
N LYS A 149 18.95 13.92 -32.89
CA LYS A 149 19.90 13.06 -32.21
C LYS A 149 19.71 11.71 -32.88
N THR A 150 20.41 11.50 -33.98
CA THR A 150 20.68 10.22 -34.58
C THR A 150 21.27 9.40 -33.43
N LYS A 151 20.41 8.65 -32.76
CA LYS A 151 20.86 7.45 -32.08
C LYS A 151 21.35 6.59 -33.22
N THR A 152 22.65 6.66 -33.50
CA THR A 152 23.33 5.74 -34.39
C THR A 152 23.14 4.37 -33.76
N SER A 153 22.04 3.71 -34.11
CA SER A 153 21.81 2.32 -33.78
C SER A 153 22.83 1.57 -34.60
N LEU A 154 23.94 1.17 -33.97
CA LEU A 154 24.85 0.18 -34.53
C LEU A 154 24.04 -1.09 -34.75
N ASN A 155 23.59 -1.29 -35.98
CA ASN A 155 22.99 -2.53 -36.42
C ASN A 155 24.16 -3.49 -36.70
N ALA A 156 24.77 -4.01 -35.63
CA ALA A 156 25.78 -5.04 -35.73
C ALA A 156 25.09 -6.34 -36.16
N SER A 157 24.82 -6.48 -37.47
CA SER A 157 24.68 -7.82 -38.05
C SER A 157 25.97 -8.57 -37.72
N ARG A 158 25.83 -9.81 -37.28
CA ARG A 158 26.87 -10.69 -36.74
C ARG A 158 28.06 -10.96 -37.68
N ASP A 159 28.09 -10.33 -38.85
CA ASP A 159 29.06 -10.46 -39.94
C ASP A 159 30.18 -9.40 -39.95
N VAL A 160 30.19 -8.43 -39.02
CA VAL A 160 31.32 -7.45 -38.94
C VAL A 160 32.65 -8.14 -38.58
N GLY A 161 32.61 -9.35 -38.02
CA GLY A 161 33.82 -10.16 -37.78
C GLY A 161 34.40 -10.85 -39.02
N ARG A 162 33.66 -10.91 -40.14
CA ARG A 162 34.11 -11.56 -41.40
C ARG A 162 34.29 -10.59 -42.56
N ALA A 163 33.67 -9.41 -42.51
CA ALA A 163 33.73 -8.40 -43.57
C ALA A 163 34.34 -7.07 -43.09
N ALA A 164 35.18 -7.09 -42.05
CA ALA A 164 36.08 -5.97 -41.81
C ALA A 164 37.13 -5.98 -42.93
N ASP A 165 36.97 -5.10 -43.92
CA ASP A 165 37.96 -4.88 -44.94
C ASP A 165 39.21 -4.25 -44.30
N VAL A 166 40.19 -5.12 -44.01
CA VAL A 166 41.52 -4.76 -43.51
C VAL A 166 42.48 -4.45 -44.67
N GLY A 167 42.01 -4.51 -45.93
CA GLY A 167 42.82 -4.27 -47.13
C GLY A 167 43.20 -2.80 -47.37
N ALA A 168 42.68 -1.85 -46.59
CA ALA A 168 42.95 -0.43 -46.76
C ALA A 168 44.39 0.01 -46.40
N TYR A 169 45.28 -0.92 -46.03
CA TYR A 169 46.70 -0.67 -45.74
C TYR A 169 47.67 -1.36 -46.72
N ASP A 170 47.17 -2.02 -47.77
CA ASP A 170 48.00 -2.71 -48.78
C ASP A 170 48.20 -1.89 -50.07
N ASN A 171 47.87 -0.58 -50.04
CA ASN A 171 48.27 0.32 -51.12
C ASN A 171 49.66 0.87 -50.79
N ASP A 172 50.67 0.15 -51.27
CA ASP A 172 52.05 0.60 -51.49
C ASP A 172 52.06 1.87 -52.38
N ASP A 173 51.66 3.00 -51.81
CA ASP A 173 51.84 4.35 -52.37
C ASP A 173 52.48 5.28 -51.33
N PHE A 174 53.34 4.73 -50.47
CA PHE A 174 54.41 5.52 -49.86
C PHE A 174 55.45 5.80 -50.96
N GLY A 175 55.09 6.74 -51.83
CA GLY A 175 56.01 7.39 -52.74
C GLY A 175 57.14 8.01 -51.93
N ASP A 176 58.29 7.37 -52.04
CA ASP A 176 59.63 7.91 -51.80
C ASP A 176 59.72 9.32 -52.42
N ASP A 177 59.64 10.41 -51.62
CA ASP A 177 60.15 11.78 -51.95
C ASP A 177 59.61 12.97 -51.09
N ASP A 178 59.06 12.78 -49.88
CA ASP A 178 58.57 13.93 -49.05
C ASP A 178 59.22 14.06 -47.65
N PHE A 179 60.50 13.72 -47.53
CA PHE A 179 61.31 14.06 -46.35
C PHE A 179 62.72 14.56 -46.73
N MET A 180 62.79 15.73 -47.37
CA MET A 180 63.93 16.66 -47.34
C MET A 180 63.46 18.10 -47.24
#